data_AF-A0A519V9B7-F1
#
_entry.id   AF-A0A519V9B7-F1
#
_cell.length_a   1.000
_cell.length_b   1.000
_cell.length_c   1.000
_cell.angle_alpha   90.00
_cell.angle_beta   90.00
_cell.angle_gamma   90.00
#
_symmetry.space_group_name_H-M   'P 1'
#
loop_
_entity.id
_entity.type
_entity.pdbx_description
1 polymer ?
#
loop_
_entity_poly.entity_id
_entity_poly.type
_entity_poly.pdbx_seq_one_letter_code
_entity_poly.pdbx_strand_id
1 'polypeptide(L)'
;NMPGGVAKVIEIGKADHKFSLGSFSPDFVSSSFWVVLLYGFFINLNNFGMDQNYIQRYHTASSSKAASKSIWLCVWLYVPASLLFFVIGSALYAYYQVNPDLILAIKHQVALERLPLNASAAEILKVQNALMPADYGDKIMPHFMVNKIPIGLVGLIVSAILSAAMSTISSGMNSSATVFTVDIYKRYFKKDINEKQNLSVLHIATVVFGLMGMIAGIAMIGVKSILDVWWELSGIFAAGMLGLFLLGIVSRQTKNHEAITATMIGIAVIIWMTFSHLLPPEFETFRNPLHKNMIIVVGTLTIFLTGIILTRIKRKSA
;
A
#
# COMPACT_ATOMS: atom_id res chain seq x y z
N ASN A 1 -18.03 17.64 21.81
CA ASN A 1 -17.20 17.70 23.05
C ASN A 1 -16.84 16.30 23.48
N MET A 2 -15.56 16.02 23.72
CA MET A 2 -15.07 14.75 24.28
C MET A 2 -15.09 14.85 25.81
N PRO A 3 -15.95 14.10 26.52
CA PRO A 3 -15.95 14.10 27.98
C PRO A 3 -14.58 13.69 28.53
N GLY A 4 -14.02 14.47 29.46
CA GLY A 4 -12.67 14.24 30.01
C GLY A 4 -11.50 14.60 29.09
N GLY A 5 -11.77 15.18 27.91
CA GLY A 5 -10.76 15.75 27.02
C GLY A 5 -9.65 14.78 26.60
N VAL A 6 -8.43 15.30 26.47
CA VAL A 6 -7.25 14.52 26.04
C VAL A 6 -6.89 13.43 27.05
N ALA A 7 -7.08 13.67 28.34
CA ALA A 7 -6.79 12.68 29.38
C ALA A 7 -7.62 11.40 29.17
N LYS A 8 -8.91 11.54 28.85
CA LYS A 8 -9.78 10.39 28.58
C LYS A 8 -9.40 9.64 27.30
N VAL A 9 -8.93 10.35 26.27
CA VAL A 9 -8.41 9.72 25.04
C VAL A 9 -7.19 8.84 25.35
N ILE A 10 -6.27 9.34 26.17
CA ILE A 10 -5.07 8.58 26.58
C ILE A 10 -5.47 7.38 27.44
N GLU A 11 -6.41 7.55 28.37
CA GLU A 11 -6.92 6.48 29.23
C GLU A 11 -7.51 5.33 28.39
N ILE A 12 -8.44 5.64 27.49
CA ILE A 12 -9.06 4.65 26.58
C ILE A 12 -7.99 4.00 25.69
N GLY A 13 -7.11 4.81 25.09
CA GLY A 13 -6.04 4.29 24.24
C GLY A 13 -5.06 3.36 24.95
N LYS A 14 -4.78 3.60 26.25
CA LYS A 14 -3.97 2.69 27.08
C LYS A 14 -4.74 1.42 27.45
N ALA A 15 -5.99 1.55 27.86
CA ALA A 15 -6.84 0.41 28.24
C ALA A 15 -7.03 -0.58 27.08
N ASP A 16 -7.22 -0.06 25.87
CA ASP A 16 -7.42 -0.87 24.66
C ASP A 16 -6.11 -1.21 23.93
N HIS A 17 -4.96 -1.01 24.58
CA HIS A 17 -3.62 -1.28 24.02
C HIS A 17 -3.33 -0.63 22.66
N LYS A 18 -3.97 0.49 22.34
CA LYS A 18 -3.86 1.18 21.04
C LYS A 18 -2.47 1.75 20.77
N PHE A 19 -1.73 2.06 21.83
CA PHE A 19 -0.34 2.54 21.77
C PHE A 19 0.70 1.41 21.72
N SER A 20 0.26 0.15 21.72
CA SER A 20 1.14 -1.01 21.61
C SER A 20 1.80 -1.05 20.22
N LEU A 21 3.08 -1.40 20.19
CA LEU A 21 3.81 -1.71 18.95
C LEU A 21 3.64 -3.16 18.50
N GLY A 22 2.73 -3.90 19.15
CA GLY A 22 2.53 -5.33 18.94
C GLY A 22 3.51 -6.17 19.75
N SER A 23 3.51 -7.48 19.49
CA SER A 23 4.44 -8.40 20.13
C SER A 23 5.87 -8.23 19.59
N PHE A 24 6.85 -8.25 20.49
CA PHE A 24 8.28 -8.32 20.15
C PHE A 24 8.79 -9.77 20.04
N SER A 25 7.94 -10.77 20.25
CA SER A 25 8.28 -12.17 19.95
C SER A 25 8.58 -12.32 18.46
N PRO A 26 9.53 -13.18 18.05
CA PRO A 26 9.84 -13.45 16.65
C PRO A 26 8.74 -14.28 15.98
N ASP A 27 7.56 -13.69 15.85
CA ASP A 27 6.37 -14.25 15.20
C ASP A 27 6.18 -13.54 13.86
N PHE A 28 6.14 -14.31 12.78
CA PHE A 28 5.93 -13.82 11.42
C PHE A 28 4.56 -14.19 10.84
N VAL A 29 3.70 -14.83 11.65
CA VAL A 29 2.35 -15.26 11.29
C VAL A 29 1.34 -14.14 11.61
N SER A 30 1.45 -13.53 12.79
CA SER A 30 0.61 -12.40 13.18
C SER A 30 1.23 -11.04 12.83
N SER A 31 0.46 -9.96 12.99
CA SER A 31 0.95 -8.58 12.83
C SER A 31 1.83 -8.16 14.02
N SER A 32 2.99 -8.81 14.16
CA SER A 32 4.00 -8.50 15.17
C SER A 32 4.83 -7.26 14.82
N PHE A 33 5.61 -6.77 15.79
CA PHE A 33 6.56 -5.69 15.57
C PHE A 33 7.52 -6.00 14.40
N TRP A 34 8.01 -7.25 14.33
CA TRP A 34 8.98 -7.68 13.32
C TRP A 34 8.41 -7.73 11.92
N VAL A 35 7.16 -8.17 11.75
CA VAL A 35 6.49 -8.17 10.46
C VAL A 35 6.32 -6.75 9.93
N VAL A 36 5.87 -5.82 10.79
CA VAL A 36 5.69 -4.42 10.41
C VAL A 36 7.03 -3.75 10.10
N LEU A 37 8.07 -4.00 10.91
CA LEU A 37 9.41 -3.46 10.70
C LEU A 37 10.02 -3.94 9.37
N LEU A 38 9.97 -5.24 9.10
CA LEU A 38 10.52 -5.81 7.87
C LEU A 38 9.75 -5.32 6.64
N TYR A 39 8.42 -5.34 6.69
CA TYR A 39 7.60 -4.77 5.64
C TYR A 39 7.97 -3.30 5.38
N GLY A 40 8.00 -2.49 6.45
CA GLY A 40 8.39 -1.09 6.40
C GLY A 40 9.77 -0.87 5.78
N PHE A 41 10.76 -1.69 6.13
CA PHE A 41 12.09 -1.61 5.55
C PHE A 41 12.08 -1.89 4.03
N PHE A 42 11.50 -3.02 3.61
CA PHE A 42 11.50 -3.41 2.19
C PHE A 42 10.64 -2.49 1.32
N ILE A 43 9.47 -2.05 1.81
CA ILE A 43 8.60 -1.16 1.03
C ILE A 43 9.23 0.23 0.87
N ASN A 44 9.88 0.76 1.91
CA ASN A 44 10.59 2.03 1.79
C ASN A 44 11.83 1.91 0.90
N LEU A 45 12.53 0.77 0.93
CA LEU A 45 13.64 0.52 0.00
C LEU A 45 13.16 0.47 -1.46
N ASN A 46 11.97 -0.08 -1.72
CA ASN A 46 11.34 -0.02 -3.04
C ASN A 46 10.97 1.44 -3.41
N ASN A 47 10.21 2.13 -2.56
CA ASN A 47 9.74 3.49 -2.82
C ASN A 47 10.90 4.47 -3.08
N PHE A 48 11.91 4.52 -2.22
CA PHE A 48 13.03 5.46 -2.37
C PHE A 48 14.13 4.96 -3.32
N GLY A 49 14.19 3.66 -3.59
CA GLY A 49 15.28 3.04 -4.35
C GLY A 49 15.01 2.81 -5.83
N MET A 50 13.75 2.59 -6.23
CA MET A 50 13.41 2.24 -7.61
C MET A 50 12.03 2.68 -8.10
N ASP A 51 11.13 3.09 -7.22
CA ASP A 51 9.83 3.59 -7.67
C ASP A 51 10.02 4.79 -8.57
N GLN A 52 9.48 4.69 -9.79
CA GLN A 52 9.67 5.67 -10.83
C GLN A 52 9.19 7.08 -10.43
N ASN A 53 8.16 7.19 -9.59
CA ASN A 53 7.66 8.46 -9.08
C ASN A 53 8.72 9.19 -8.24
N TYR A 54 9.52 8.44 -7.47
CA TYR A 54 10.61 9.00 -6.67
C TYR A 54 11.86 9.23 -7.51
N ILE A 55 12.26 8.26 -8.32
CA ILE A 55 13.45 8.33 -9.16
C ILE A 55 13.39 9.52 -10.13
N GLN A 56 12.23 9.77 -10.75
CA GLN A 56 12.03 10.94 -11.61
C GLN A 56 12.31 12.26 -10.87
N ARG A 57 11.88 12.39 -9.62
CA ARG A 57 12.13 13.61 -8.81
C ARG A 57 13.62 13.80 -8.54
N TYR A 58 14.37 12.72 -8.35
CA TYR A 58 15.83 12.81 -8.16
C TYR A 58 16.53 13.32 -9.41
N HIS A 59 16.09 12.90 -10.60
CA HIS A 59 16.65 13.37 -11.88
C HIS A 59 16.32 14.83 -12.18
N THR A 60 15.25 15.38 -11.61
CA THR A 60 14.93 16.81 -11.72
C THR A 60 15.73 17.70 -10.75
N ALA A 61 16.43 17.10 -9.78
CA ALA A 61 17.24 17.86 -8.84
C ALA A 61 18.50 18.43 -9.52
N SER A 62 18.90 19.64 -9.12
CA SER A 62 20.07 20.33 -9.70
C SER A 62 21.41 19.66 -9.42
N SER A 63 21.46 18.74 -8.45
CA SER A 63 22.65 17.96 -8.10
C SER A 63 22.28 16.74 -7.27
N SER A 64 23.18 15.75 -7.23
CA SER A 64 23.04 14.58 -6.34
C SER A 64 22.89 14.98 -4.87
N LYS A 65 23.59 16.04 -4.42
CA LYS A 65 23.45 16.58 -3.06
C LYS A 65 22.04 17.16 -2.81
N ALA A 66 21.45 17.83 -3.80
CA ALA A 66 20.08 18.33 -3.70
C ALA A 66 19.05 17.18 -3.67
N ALA A 67 19.24 16.13 -4.48
CA ALA A 67 18.41 14.93 -4.43
C ALA A 67 18.50 14.22 -3.07
N SER A 68 19.71 14.07 -2.50
CA SER A 68 19.87 13.48 -1.17
C SER A 68 19.19 14.33 -0.07
N LYS A 69 19.31 15.66 -0.14
CA LYS A 69 18.62 16.56 0.80
C LYS A 69 17.09 16.44 0.70
N SER A 70 16.52 16.25 -0.49
CA SER A 70 15.07 16.10 -0.64
C SER A 70 14.55 14.80 0.00
N ILE A 71 15.33 13.72 -0.06
CA ILE A 71 15.02 12.46 0.64
C ILE A 71 15.00 12.69 2.16
N TRP A 72 16.03 13.34 2.72
CA TRP A 72 16.08 13.59 4.17
C TRP A 72 14.97 14.52 4.65
N LEU A 73 14.60 15.53 3.85
CA LEU A 73 13.44 16.38 4.14
C LEU A 73 12.14 15.55 4.20
N CYS A 74 11.97 14.62 3.25
CA CYS A 74 10.83 13.72 3.24
C CYS A 74 10.77 12.84 4.50
N VAL A 75 11.90 12.22 4.88
CA VAL A 75 12.00 11.40 6.10
C VAL A 75 11.67 12.23 7.35
N TRP A 76 12.21 13.44 7.43
CA TRP A 76 11.99 14.32 8.57
C TRP A 76 10.54 14.78 8.71
N LEU A 77 9.83 15.01 7.60
CA LEU A 77 8.41 15.34 7.59
C LEU A 77 7.49 14.13 7.80
N TYR A 78 7.95 12.93 7.42
CA TYR A 78 7.16 11.70 7.51
C TYR A 78 6.82 11.33 8.96
N VAL A 79 7.78 11.45 9.88
CA VAL A 79 7.59 11.10 11.30
C VAL A 79 6.51 11.98 11.98
N PRO A 80 6.59 13.33 11.97
CA PRO A 80 5.56 14.17 12.59
C PRO A 80 4.21 14.05 11.89
N ALA A 81 4.18 13.90 10.56
CA ALA A 81 2.93 13.67 9.84
C ALA A 81 2.26 12.36 10.26
N SER A 82 3.02 11.27 10.33
CA SER A 82 2.52 9.96 10.78
C SER A 82 2.02 10.01 12.22
N LEU A 83 2.76 10.69 13.11
CA LEU A 83 2.34 10.89 14.50
C LEU A 83 1.03 11.69 14.59
N LEU A 84 0.87 12.73 13.78
CA LEU A 84 -0.36 13.50 13.71
C LEU A 84 -1.56 12.63 13.31
N PHE A 85 -1.43 11.83 12.23
CA PHE A 85 -2.48 10.92 11.80
C PHE A 85 -2.79 9.85 12.87
N PHE A 86 -1.77 9.32 13.54
CA PHE A 86 -1.94 8.37 14.63
C PHE A 86 -2.71 8.97 15.83
N VAL A 87 -2.37 10.20 16.22
CA VAL A 87 -3.07 10.93 17.29
C VAL A 87 -4.52 11.20 16.90
N ILE A 88 -4.78 11.64 15.67
CA ILE A 88 -6.14 11.86 15.16
C ILE A 88 -6.93 10.54 15.19
N GLY A 89 -6.37 9.45 14.68
CA GLY A 89 -7.01 8.13 14.70
C GLY A 89 -7.30 7.62 16.11
N SER A 90 -6.40 7.89 17.07
CA SER A 90 -6.58 7.56 18.49
C SER A 90 -7.68 8.38 19.15
N ALA A 91 -7.71 9.68 18.87
CA ALA A 91 -8.76 10.58 19.34
C ALA A 91 -10.14 10.21 18.78
N LEU A 92 -10.22 9.91 17.48
CA LEU A 92 -11.45 9.45 16.84
C LEU A 92 -11.91 8.13 17.46
N TYR A 93 -11.03 7.16 17.62
CA TYR A 93 -11.37 5.88 18.25
C TYR A 93 -11.98 6.08 19.65
N ALA A 94 -11.33 6.85 20.51
CA ALA A 94 -11.83 7.16 21.85
C ALA A 94 -13.15 7.95 21.82
N TYR A 95 -13.31 8.87 20.88
CA TYR A 95 -14.55 9.63 20.71
C TYR A 95 -15.74 8.75 20.33
N TYR A 96 -15.55 7.77 19.45
CA TYR A 96 -16.62 6.86 19.05
C TYR A 96 -16.92 5.79 20.11
N GLN A 97 -15.93 5.36 20.89
CA GLN A 97 -16.13 4.50 22.08
C GLN A 97 -17.13 5.12 23.07
N VAL A 98 -17.02 6.44 23.32
CA VAL A 98 -17.93 7.15 24.25
C VAL A 98 -19.24 7.61 23.58
N ASN A 99 -19.42 7.40 22.28
CA ASN A 99 -20.63 7.75 21.52
C ASN A 99 -21.08 6.55 20.64
N PRO A 100 -21.55 5.44 21.25
CA PRO A 100 -21.84 4.20 20.54
C PRO A 100 -22.93 4.33 19.46
N ASP A 101 -23.88 5.26 19.62
CA ASP A 101 -24.93 5.53 18.62
C ASP A 101 -24.35 5.92 17.26
N LEU A 102 -23.22 6.63 17.25
CA LEU A 102 -22.53 7.01 16.01
C LEU A 102 -21.91 5.78 15.33
N ILE A 103 -21.42 4.81 16.11
CA ILE A 103 -20.92 3.54 15.57
C ILE A 103 -22.09 2.74 14.98
N LEU A 104 -23.24 2.70 15.66
CA LEU A 104 -24.43 1.99 15.18
C LEU A 104 -24.91 2.54 13.83
N ALA A 105 -24.94 3.87 13.66
CA ALA A 105 -25.27 4.50 12.38
C ALA A 105 -24.29 4.10 11.26
N ILE A 106 -22.99 4.11 11.54
CA ILE A 106 -21.96 3.68 10.57
C ILE A 106 -22.13 2.19 10.23
N LYS A 107 -22.33 1.32 11.23
CA LYS A 107 -22.53 -0.13 11.02
C LYS A 107 -23.76 -0.39 10.15
N HIS A 108 -24.85 0.32 10.39
CA HIS A 108 -26.05 0.22 9.57
C HIS A 108 -25.77 0.62 8.10
N GLN A 109 -25.05 1.72 7.88
CA GLN A 109 -24.65 2.15 6.54
C GLN A 109 -23.76 1.08 5.83
N VAL A 110 -22.79 0.51 6.54
CA VAL A 110 -21.93 -0.56 6.00
C VAL A 110 -22.74 -1.80 5.66
N ALA A 111 -23.73 -2.16 6.48
CA ALA A 111 -24.59 -3.30 6.20
C ALA A 111 -25.41 -3.09 4.91
N LEU A 112 -25.96 -1.89 4.70
CA LEU A 112 -26.68 -1.53 3.47
C LEU A 112 -25.79 -1.58 2.23
N GLU A 113 -24.53 -1.15 2.32
CA GLU A 113 -23.60 -1.18 1.19
C GLU A 113 -23.13 -2.60 0.81
N ARG A 114 -23.15 -3.54 1.76
CA ARG A 114 -22.73 -4.94 1.53
C ARG A 114 -23.87 -5.83 1.06
N LEU A 115 -25.10 -5.39 1.20
CA LEU A 115 -26.29 -6.17 0.87
C LEU A 115 -26.92 -5.69 -0.44
N PRO A 116 -27.62 -6.57 -1.18
CA PRO A 116 -28.40 -6.14 -2.32
C PRO A 116 -29.55 -5.23 -1.88
N LEU A 117 -29.99 -4.34 -2.78
CA LEU A 117 -30.97 -3.28 -2.51
C LEU A 117 -32.31 -3.77 -1.93
N ASN A 118 -32.63 -5.06 -2.09
CA ASN A 118 -33.86 -5.70 -1.64
C ASN A 118 -33.71 -6.54 -0.35
N ALA A 119 -32.58 -6.42 0.35
CA ALA A 119 -32.37 -7.14 1.61
C ALA A 119 -33.40 -6.74 2.68
N SER A 120 -33.85 -7.73 3.44
CA SER A 120 -34.81 -7.54 4.53
C SER A 120 -34.17 -6.85 5.74
N ALA A 121 -35.01 -6.21 6.57
CA ALA A 121 -34.55 -5.57 7.80
C ALA A 121 -33.82 -6.56 8.75
N ALA A 122 -34.24 -7.82 8.76
CA ALA A 122 -33.60 -8.86 9.57
C ALA A 122 -32.17 -9.21 9.08
N GLU A 123 -31.96 -9.24 7.76
CA GLU A 123 -30.64 -9.46 7.16
C GLU A 123 -29.69 -8.30 7.44
N ILE A 124 -30.19 -7.06 7.32
CA ILE A 124 -29.43 -5.84 7.64
C ILE A 124 -28.97 -5.88 9.10
N LEU A 125 -29.87 -6.17 10.04
CA LEU A 125 -29.56 -6.30 11.47
C LEU A 125 -28.53 -7.41 11.75
N LYS A 126 -28.66 -8.55 11.08
CA LYS A 126 -27.71 -9.67 11.21
C LYS A 126 -26.31 -9.25 10.77
N VAL A 127 -26.18 -8.60 9.60
CA VAL A 127 -24.89 -8.11 9.11
C VAL A 127 -24.35 -7.04 10.04
N GLN A 128 -25.16 -6.04 10.39
CA GLN A 128 -24.78 -4.93 11.29
C GLN A 128 -24.18 -5.43 12.61
N ASN A 129 -24.81 -6.42 13.24
CA ASN A 129 -24.36 -6.97 14.52
C ASN A 129 -23.08 -7.81 14.38
N ALA A 130 -22.82 -8.39 13.21
CA ALA A 130 -21.61 -9.15 12.92
C ALA A 130 -20.39 -8.29 12.56
N LEU A 131 -20.57 -6.97 12.31
CA LEU A 131 -19.47 -6.10 11.91
C LEU A 131 -18.47 -5.86 13.04
N MET A 132 -17.20 -6.09 12.73
CA MET A 132 -16.04 -5.83 13.59
C MET A 132 -15.44 -4.45 13.30
N PRO A 133 -14.64 -3.84 14.19
CA PRO A 133 -14.03 -2.53 13.97
C PRO A 133 -13.28 -2.37 12.63
N ALA A 134 -12.60 -3.43 12.18
CA ALA A 134 -11.91 -3.45 10.89
C ALA A 134 -12.85 -3.33 9.67
N ASP A 135 -14.13 -3.67 9.82
CA ASP A 135 -15.11 -3.63 8.73
C ASP A 135 -15.63 -2.22 8.42
N TYR A 136 -15.48 -1.29 9.35
CA TYR A 136 -16.04 0.07 9.25
C TYR A 136 -15.05 1.18 9.63
N GLY A 137 -13.82 0.83 10.02
CA GLY A 137 -12.80 1.78 10.46
C GLY A 137 -12.54 2.92 9.48
N ASP A 138 -12.46 2.61 8.18
CA ASP A 138 -12.20 3.58 7.10
C ASP A 138 -13.32 4.64 6.98
N LYS A 139 -14.52 4.39 7.52
CA LYS A 139 -15.66 5.33 7.48
C LYS A 139 -15.72 6.29 8.67
N ILE A 140 -14.95 6.03 9.74
CA ILE A 140 -14.99 6.82 10.98
C ILE A 140 -14.59 8.29 10.73
N MET A 141 -13.48 8.49 10.02
CA MET A 141 -12.96 9.84 9.75
C MET A 141 -13.89 10.64 8.82
N PRO A 142 -14.33 10.13 7.66
CA PRO A 142 -15.31 10.84 6.82
C PRO A 142 -16.61 11.17 7.57
N HIS A 143 -17.15 10.21 8.34
CA HIS A 143 -18.35 10.44 9.13
C HIS A 143 -18.15 11.53 10.19
N PHE A 144 -17.00 11.57 10.86
CA PHE A 144 -16.70 12.61 11.84
C PHE A 144 -16.58 13.99 11.18
N MET A 145 -15.91 14.07 10.03
CA MET A 145 -15.73 15.31 9.30
C MET A 145 -17.08 15.95 8.96
N VAL A 146 -17.99 15.19 8.34
CA VAL A 146 -19.28 15.76 7.89
C VAL A 146 -20.20 16.12 9.05
N ASN A 147 -20.15 15.37 10.16
CA ASN A 147 -21.14 15.51 11.24
C ASN A 147 -20.68 16.37 12.44
N LYS A 148 -19.37 16.55 12.64
CA LYS A 148 -18.82 17.17 13.88
C LYS A 148 -17.93 18.37 13.63
N ILE A 149 -17.45 18.59 12.41
CA ILE A 149 -16.61 19.73 12.08
C ILE A 149 -17.49 20.87 11.54
N PRO A 150 -17.24 22.14 11.92
CA PRO A 150 -18.01 23.27 11.43
C PRO A 150 -18.01 23.38 9.90
N ILE A 151 -19.14 23.88 9.38
CA ILE A 151 -19.29 24.25 7.97
C ILE A 151 -18.17 25.25 7.61
N GLY A 152 -17.61 25.13 6.41
CA GLY A 152 -16.42 25.87 5.98
C GLY A 152 -15.12 25.15 6.31
N LEU A 153 -14.89 24.76 7.57
CA LEU A 153 -13.69 24.01 7.94
C LEU A 153 -13.70 22.59 7.34
N VAL A 154 -14.86 21.94 7.28
CA VAL A 154 -15.03 20.69 6.51
C VAL A 154 -14.63 20.88 5.06
N GLY A 155 -15.06 21.98 4.43
CA GLY A 155 -14.72 22.29 3.05
C GLY A 155 -13.22 22.45 2.83
N LEU A 156 -12.51 23.09 3.77
CA LEU A 156 -11.06 23.22 3.74
C LEU A 156 -10.36 21.85 3.85
N ILE A 157 -10.81 21.00 4.78
CA ILE A 157 -10.22 19.66 4.96
C ILE A 157 -10.46 18.80 3.71
N VAL A 158 -11.68 18.79 3.17
CA VAL A 158 -12.01 18.08 1.94
C VAL A 158 -11.14 18.58 0.78
N SER A 159 -10.95 19.90 0.65
CA SER A 159 -10.07 20.48 -0.37
C SER A 159 -8.61 20.04 -0.20
N ALA A 160 -8.10 19.99 1.04
CA ALA A 160 -6.75 19.52 1.33
C ALA A 160 -6.56 18.03 0.99
N ILE A 161 -7.54 17.18 1.33
CA ILE A 161 -7.53 15.75 0.99
C ILE A 161 -7.55 15.56 -0.52
N LEU A 162 -8.44 16.26 -1.22
CA LEU A 162 -8.52 16.22 -2.68
C LEU A 162 -7.21 16.70 -3.33
N SER A 163 -6.60 17.76 -2.80
CA SER A 163 -5.30 18.25 -3.29
C SER A 163 -4.18 17.23 -3.09
N ALA A 164 -4.14 16.57 -1.92
CA ALA A 164 -3.17 15.50 -1.63
C ALA A 164 -3.38 14.28 -2.54
N ALA A 165 -4.63 13.88 -2.76
CA ALA A 165 -4.99 12.79 -3.67
C ALA A 165 -4.60 13.14 -5.12
N MET A 166 -4.94 14.33 -5.61
CA MET A 166 -4.60 14.80 -6.96
C MET A 166 -3.08 14.85 -7.19
N SER A 167 -2.29 15.29 -6.19
CA SER A 167 -0.83 15.28 -6.27
C SER A 167 -0.28 13.87 -6.50
N THR A 168 -0.80 12.89 -5.77
CA THR A 168 -0.39 11.48 -5.90
C THR A 168 -0.83 10.89 -7.23
N ILE A 169 -2.10 11.07 -7.61
CA ILE A 169 -2.67 10.58 -8.88
C ILE A 169 -1.91 11.16 -10.08
N SER A 170 -1.70 12.48 -10.11
CA SER A 170 -0.97 13.15 -11.19
C SER A 170 0.43 12.59 -11.36
N SER A 171 1.17 12.45 -10.25
CA SER A 171 2.52 11.90 -10.28
C SER A 171 2.56 10.43 -10.73
N GLY A 172 1.65 9.59 -10.24
CA GLY A 172 1.55 8.18 -10.63
C GLY A 172 1.15 7.99 -12.10
N MET A 173 0.21 8.80 -12.60
CA MET A 173 -0.18 8.82 -14.01
C MET A 173 0.99 9.23 -14.91
N ASN A 174 1.72 10.28 -14.54
CA ASN A 174 2.90 10.73 -15.30
C ASN A 174 4.00 9.65 -15.35
N SER A 175 4.31 9.03 -14.21
CA SER A 175 5.33 7.97 -14.17
C SER A 175 4.91 6.75 -14.99
N SER A 176 3.64 6.32 -14.90
CA SER A 176 3.10 5.20 -15.70
C SER A 176 3.14 5.49 -17.20
N ALA A 177 2.68 6.68 -17.61
CA ALA A 177 2.72 7.11 -19.00
C ALA A 177 4.16 7.21 -19.54
N THR A 178 5.10 7.67 -18.71
CA THR A 178 6.52 7.76 -19.08
C THR A 178 7.13 6.37 -19.29
N VAL A 179 6.92 5.44 -18.34
CA VAL A 179 7.40 4.05 -18.45
C VAL A 179 6.82 3.40 -19.70
N PHE A 180 5.52 3.53 -19.93
CA PHE A 180 4.90 3.01 -21.15
C PHE A 180 5.50 3.62 -22.42
N THR A 181 5.68 4.94 -22.47
CA THR A 181 6.18 5.63 -23.67
C THR A 181 7.63 5.24 -23.98
N VAL A 182 8.50 5.22 -22.96
CA VAL A 182 9.94 5.00 -23.13
C VAL A 182 10.28 3.51 -23.21
N ASP A 183 9.76 2.71 -22.28
CA ASP A 183 10.20 1.33 -22.09
C ASP A 183 9.37 0.34 -22.91
N ILE A 184 8.14 0.70 -23.30
CA ILE A 184 7.25 -0.15 -24.09
C ILE A 184 7.13 0.37 -25.53
N TYR A 185 6.55 1.57 -25.70
CA TYR A 185 6.22 2.10 -27.02
C TYR A 185 7.46 2.36 -27.89
N LYS A 186 8.42 3.15 -27.38
CA LYS A 186 9.68 3.39 -28.12
C LYS A 186 10.49 2.12 -28.30
N ARG A 187 10.52 1.25 -27.29
CA ARG A 187 11.35 0.05 -27.34
C ARG A 187 10.86 -1.00 -28.35
N TYR A 188 9.55 -1.24 -28.41
CA TYR A 188 8.99 -2.37 -29.15
C TYR A 188 8.12 -1.99 -30.35
N PHE A 189 7.53 -0.79 -30.38
CA PHE A 189 6.61 -0.38 -31.45
C PHE A 189 7.26 0.59 -32.43
N LYS A 190 7.83 1.70 -31.94
CA LYS A 190 8.46 2.70 -32.80
C LYS A 190 9.58 3.45 -32.09
N LYS A 191 10.83 3.07 -32.40
CA LYS A 191 12.05 3.62 -31.78
C LYS A 191 12.26 5.10 -32.04
N ASP A 192 12.11 5.51 -33.30
CA ASP A 192 12.41 6.88 -33.73
C ASP A 192 11.10 7.66 -33.89
N ILE A 193 10.63 8.24 -32.79
CA ILE A 193 9.52 9.19 -32.78
C ILE A 193 10.02 10.61 -32.56
N ASN A 194 9.44 11.57 -33.29
CA ASN A 194 9.72 12.99 -33.07
C ASN A 194 9.07 13.49 -31.77
N GLU A 195 9.44 14.69 -31.33
CA GLU A 195 8.99 15.25 -30.06
C GLU A 195 7.46 15.39 -29.97
N LYS A 196 6.81 15.82 -31.06
CA LYS A 196 5.34 15.93 -31.13
C LYS A 196 4.64 14.58 -30.97
N GLN A 197 5.16 13.54 -31.62
CA GLN A 197 4.67 12.17 -31.47
C GLN A 197 4.91 11.65 -30.06
N ASN A 198 6.06 11.94 -29.47
CA ASN A 198 6.38 11.56 -28.10
C ASN A 198 5.39 12.16 -27.09
N LEU A 199 5.11 13.46 -27.20
CA LEU A 199 4.11 14.13 -26.36
C LEU A 199 2.71 13.57 -26.59
N SER A 200 2.34 13.28 -27.84
CA SER A 200 1.04 12.69 -28.15
C SER A 200 0.88 11.31 -27.51
N VAL A 201 1.89 10.44 -27.60
CA VAL A 201 1.85 9.10 -26.99
C VAL A 201 1.79 9.22 -25.46
N LEU A 202 2.56 10.13 -24.88
CA LEU A 202 2.55 10.38 -23.43
C LEU A 202 1.15 10.81 -22.96
N HIS A 203 0.51 11.79 -23.62
CA HIS A 203 -0.83 12.25 -23.27
C HIS A 203 -1.90 11.16 -23.43
N ILE A 204 -1.84 10.37 -24.51
CA ILE A 204 -2.77 9.25 -24.71
C ILE A 204 -2.59 8.21 -23.60
N ALA A 205 -1.34 7.84 -23.29
CA ALA A 205 -1.04 6.90 -22.21
C ALA A 205 -1.54 7.41 -20.85
N THR A 206 -1.34 8.70 -20.56
CA THR A 206 -1.88 9.35 -19.34
C THR A 206 -3.40 9.21 -19.25
N VAL A 207 -4.14 9.48 -20.32
CA VAL A 207 -5.61 9.32 -20.34
C VAL A 207 -6.00 7.85 -20.13
N VAL A 208 -5.34 6.92 -20.81
CA VAL A 208 -5.62 5.48 -20.70
C VAL A 208 -5.39 4.98 -19.26
N PHE A 209 -4.25 5.27 -18.66
CA PHE A 209 -3.97 4.88 -17.27
C PHE A 209 -4.92 5.57 -16.28
N GLY A 210 -5.30 6.83 -16.53
CA GLY A 210 -6.31 7.52 -15.74
C GLY A 210 -7.67 6.83 -15.77
N LEU A 211 -8.14 6.43 -16.96
CA LEU A 211 -9.39 5.68 -17.12
C LEU A 211 -9.32 4.29 -16.48
N MET A 212 -8.20 3.58 -16.64
CA MET A 212 -7.99 2.29 -15.96
C MET A 212 -8.00 2.44 -14.44
N GLY A 213 -7.32 3.46 -13.90
CA GLY A 213 -7.33 3.78 -12.47
C GLY A 213 -8.74 4.14 -11.96
N MET A 214 -9.52 4.88 -12.75
CA MET A 214 -10.92 5.17 -12.44
C MET A 214 -11.78 3.90 -12.39
N ILE A 215 -11.65 3.02 -13.38
CA ILE A 215 -12.37 1.73 -13.42
C ILE A 215 -12.00 0.87 -12.22
N ALA A 216 -10.70 0.76 -11.90
CA ALA A 216 -10.22 0.03 -10.72
C ALA A 216 -10.76 0.65 -9.42
N GLY A 217 -10.80 1.98 -9.32
CA GLY A 217 -11.38 2.70 -8.19
C GLY A 217 -12.86 2.39 -7.99
N ILE A 218 -13.65 2.37 -9.07
CA ILE A 218 -15.07 1.98 -9.04
C ILE A 218 -15.23 0.51 -8.62
N ALA A 219 -14.37 -0.38 -9.14
CA ALA A 219 -14.39 -1.80 -8.80
C ALA A 219 -14.01 -2.09 -7.33
N MET A 220 -13.32 -1.16 -6.65
CA MET A 220 -12.99 -1.25 -5.23
C MET A 220 -14.08 -0.72 -4.28
N ILE A 221 -15.20 -0.19 -4.79
CA ILE A 221 -16.32 0.24 -3.95
C ILE A 221 -16.86 -0.95 -3.15
N GLY A 222 -16.96 -0.80 -1.83
CA GLY A 222 -17.43 -1.84 -0.91
C GLY A 222 -16.34 -2.76 -0.35
N VAL A 223 -15.07 -2.53 -0.69
CA VAL A 223 -13.95 -3.27 -0.07
C VAL A 223 -13.82 -2.94 1.42
N LYS A 224 -13.35 -3.90 2.22
CA LYS A 224 -13.29 -3.76 3.69
C LYS A 224 -12.35 -2.66 4.15
N SER A 225 -11.13 -2.66 3.63
CA SER A 225 -10.14 -1.60 3.86
C SER A 225 -9.31 -1.38 2.62
N ILE A 226 -9.25 -0.13 2.16
CA ILE A 226 -8.48 0.26 0.97
C ILE A 226 -6.98 0.17 1.27
N LEU A 227 -6.58 0.49 2.52
CA LEU A 227 -5.18 0.44 2.94
C LEU A 227 -4.63 -0.99 2.92
N ASP A 228 -5.43 -1.95 3.37
CA ASP A 228 -5.03 -3.36 3.36
C ASP A 228 -4.81 -3.90 1.95
N VAL A 229 -5.72 -3.56 1.02
CA VAL A 229 -5.60 -3.92 -0.41
C VAL A 229 -4.36 -3.26 -1.01
N TRP A 230 -4.12 -1.99 -0.68
CA TRP A 230 -2.93 -1.29 -1.13
C TRP A 230 -1.65 -1.98 -0.67
N TRP A 231 -1.51 -2.32 0.62
CA TRP A 231 -0.33 -3.03 1.13
C TRP A 231 -0.12 -4.39 0.48
N GLU A 232 -1.19 -5.12 0.21
CA GLU A 232 -1.11 -6.41 -0.47
C GLU A 232 -0.63 -6.25 -1.92
N LEU A 233 -1.27 -5.39 -2.71
CA LEU A 233 -0.88 -5.15 -4.10
C LEU A 233 0.53 -4.57 -4.20
N SER A 234 0.86 -3.55 -3.39
CA SER A 234 2.21 -2.99 -3.34
C SER A 234 3.24 -4.06 -2.98
N GLY A 235 2.95 -4.91 -1.99
CA GLY A 235 3.86 -5.98 -1.59
C GLY A 235 4.16 -6.96 -2.72
N ILE A 236 3.14 -7.38 -3.47
CA ILE A 236 3.26 -8.32 -4.60
C ILE A 236 4.16 -7.76 -5.71
N PHE A 237 3.87 -6.55 -6.18
CA PHE A 237 4.63 -5.94 -7.29
C PHE A 237 6.02 -5.50 -6.85
N ALA A 238 6.15 -4.91 -5.65
CA ALA A 238 7.43 -4.45 -5.13
C ALA A 238 8.41 -5.60 -4.90
N ALA A 239 7.94 -6.77 -4.45
CA ALA A 239 8.79 -7.94 -4.21
C ALA A 239 9.61 -8.35 -5.45
N GLY A 240 8.92 -8.44 -6.59
CA GLY A 240 9.51 -8.87 -7.85
C GLY A 240 10.59 -7.92 -8.34
N MET A 241 10.26 -6.63 -8.37
CA MET A 241 11.17 -5.57 -8.84
C MET A 241 12.36 -5.38 -7.91
N LEU A 242 12.11 -5.35 -6.59
CA LEU A 242 13.15 -5.11 -5.59
C LEU A 242 14.19 -6.23 -5.56
N GLY A 243 13.76 -7.48 -5.65
CA GLY A 243 14.67 -8.63 -5.66
C GLY A 243 15.65 -8.59 -6.83
N LEU A 244 15.14 -8.30 -8.04
CA LEU A 244 15.96 -8.21 -9.25
C LEU A 244 16.89 -6.99 -9.22
N PHE A 245 16.40 -5.85 -8.74
CA PHE A 245 17.19 -4.63 -8.60
C PHE A 245 18.36 -4.80 -7.62
N LEU A 246 18.11 -5.39 -6.44
CA LEU A 246 19.16 -5.71 -5.47
C LEU A 246 20.17 -6.70 -6.03
N LEU A 247 19.70 -7.70 -6.78
CA LEU A 247 20.59 -8.66 -7.44
C LEU A 247 21.53 -7.96 -8.43
N GLY A 248 21.01 -7.02 -9.22
CA GLY A 248 21.81 -6.23 -10.17
C GLY A 248 22.81 -5.28 -9.52
N ILE A 249 22.45 -4.65 -8.40
CA ILE A 249 23.36 -3.74 -7.66
C ILE A 249 24.46 -4.52 -6.94
N VAL A 250 24.10 -5.60 -6.25
CA VAL A 250 25.04 -6.33 -5.38
C VAL A 250 25.90 -7.31 -6.18
N SER A 251 25.32 -8.02 -7.14
CA SER A 251 26.04 -9.04 -7.90
C SER A 251 26.44 -8.53 -9.29
N ARG A 252 27.70 -8.13 -9.42
CA ARG A 252 28.31 -7.72 -10.70
C ARG A 252 28.50 -8.87 -11.70
N GLN A 253 28.22 -10.11 -11.31
CA GLN A 253 28.54 -11.32 -12.08
C GLN A 253 27.29 -12.06 -12.59
N THR A 254 26.10 -11.72 -12.09
CA THR A 254 24.84 -12.35 -12.51
C THR A 254 24.58 -12.06 -13.99
N LYS A 255 24.26 -13.07 -14.80
CA LYS A 255 23.83 -12.89 -16.19
C LYS A 255 22.32 -13.06 -16.32
N ASN A 256 21.79 -12.80 -17.51
CA ASN A 256 20.35 -12.79 -17.78
C ASN A 256 19.68 -14.14 -17.44
N HIS A 257 20.35 -15.26 -17.69
CA HIS A 257 19.77 -16.58 -17.42
C HIS A 257 19.52 -16.79 -15.93
N GLU A 258 20.51 -16.53 -15.08
CA GLU A 258 20.37 -16.68 -13.62
C GLU A 258 19.32 -15.72 -13.06
N ALA A 259 19.29 -14.48 -13.57
CA ALA A 259 18.31 -13.47 -13.19
C ALA A 259 16.87 -13.89 -13.57
N ILE A 260 16.65 -14.40 -14.79
CA ILE A 260 15.33 -14.87 -15.24
C ILE A 260 14.89 -16.07 -14.40
N THR A 261 15.75 -17.07 -14.19
CA THR A 261 15.40 -18.24 -13.38
C THR A 261 15.05 -17.85 -11.95
N ALA A 262 15.84 -16.98 -11.32
CA ALA A 262 15.56 -16.49 -9.97
C ALA A 262 14.24 -15.69 -9.90
N THR A 263 13.97 -14.87 -10.91
CA THR A 263 12.71 -14.11 -11.02
C THR A 263 11.51 -15.05 -11.15
N MET A 264 11.59 -16.08 -12.00
CA MET A 264 10.50 -17.04 -12.16
C MET A 264 10.21 -17.80 -10.86
N ILE A 265 11.25 -18.23 -10.13
CA ILE A 265 11.09 -18.88 -8.82
C ILE A 265 10.46 -17.92 -7.81
N GLY A 266 10.93 -16.67 -7.77
CA GLY A 266 10.38 -15.65 -6.89
C GLY A 266 8.91 -15.33 -7.19
N ILE A 267 8.54 -15.19 -8.46
CA ILE A 267 7.15 -14.99 -8.87
C ILE A 267 6.28 -16.18 -8.43
N ALA A 268 6.75 -17.42 -8.59
CA ALA A 268 6.03 -18.60 -8.12
C ALA A 268 5.80 -18.57 -6.59
N VAL A 269 6.81 -18.16 -5.81
CA VAL A 269 6.68 -17.99 -4.35
C VAL A 269 5.72 -16.87 -3.99
N ILE A 270 5.78 -15.72 -4.68
CA ILE A 270 4.86 -14.59 -4.47
C ILE A 270 3.43 -15.02 -4.75
N ILE A 271 3.17 -15.65 -5.90
CA ILE A 271 1.84 -16.18 -6.27
C ILE A 271 1.34 -17.17 -5.22
N TRP A 272 2.19 -18.11 -4.78
CA TRP A 272 1.82 -19.05 -3.72
C TRP A 272 1.48 -18.32 -2.41
N MET A 273 2.31 -17.39 -1.94
CA MET A 273 2.04 -16.67 -0.70
C MET A 273 0.77 -15.82 -0.77
N THR A 274 0.49 -15.20 -1.92
CA THR A 274 -0.71 -14.40 -2.15
C THR A 274 -1.97 -15.26 -2.20
N PHE A 275 -1.99 -16.29 -3.03
CA PHE A 275 -3.23 -17.02 -3.35
C PHE A 275 -3.41 -18.33 -2.58
N SER A 276 -2.44 -18.75 -1.76
CA SER A 276 -2.56 -20.02 -1.02
C SER A 276 -3.76 -20.06 -0.06
N HIS A 277 -4.27 -18.91 0.40
CA HIS A 277 -5.50 -18.87 1.20
C HIS A 277 -6.75 -19.36 0.45
N LEU A 278 -6.73 -19.37 -0.89
CA LEU A 278 -7.79 -19.90 -1.75
C LEU A 278 -7.71 -21.42 -1.94
N LEU A 279 -6.65 -22.09 -1.44
CA LEU A 279 -6.51 -23.53 -1.57
C LEU A 279 -7.64 -24.26 -0.82
N PRO A 280 -8.20 -25.35 -1.39
CA PRO A 280 -9.20 -26.18 -0.73
C PRO A 280 -8.74 -26.65 0.67
N PRO A 281 -9.67 -26.95 1.59
CA PRO A 281 -9.33 -27.41 2.94
C PRO A 281 -8.40 -28.63 2.98
N GLU A 282 -8.47 -29.50 1.97
CA GLU A 282 -7.61 -30.68 1.82
C GLU A 282 -6.11 -30.35 1.72
N PHE A 283 -5.78 -29.14 1.25
CA PHE A 283 -4.41 -28.65 1.08
C PHE A 283 -4.03 -27.59 2.12
N GLU A 284 -4.68 -27.58 3.29
CA GLU A 284 -4.43 -26.60 4.35
C GLU A 284 -2.96 -26.56 4.80
N THR A 285 -2.26 -27.70 4.80
CA THR A 285 -0.83 -27.80 5.13
C THR A 285 0.08 -27.09 4.13
N PHE A 286 -0.38 -26.84 2.90
CA PHE A 286 0.34 -26.09 1.87
C PHE A 286 0.02 -24.60 1.87
N ARG A 287 -0.84 -24.13 2.79
CA ARG A 287 -1.14 -22.71 2.92
C ARG A 287 0.07 -21.96 3.47
N ASN A 288 0.28 -20.73 2.98
CA ASN A 288 1.29 -19.86 3.53
C ASN A 288 0.94 -19.53 4.99
N PRO A 289 1.81 -19.85 5.97
CA PRO A 289 1.56 -19.52 7.37
C PRO A 289 1.95 -18.08 7.69
N LEU A 290 2.72 -17.40 6.83
CA LEU A 290 3.25 -16.07 7.13
C LEU A 290 2.22 -14.98 6.87
N HIS A 291 2.31 -13.91 7.65
CA HIS A 291 1.51 -12.71 7.47
C HIS A 291 1.67 -12.13 6.05
N LYS A 292 0.58 -11.59 5.48
CA LYS A 292 0.57 -11.01 4.10
C LYS A 292 1.69 -10.00 3.83
N ASN A 293 2.03 -9.17 4.84
CA ASN A 293 3.11 -8.19 4.72
C ASN A 293 4.50 -8.81 4.52
N MET A 294 4.67 -10.12 4.76
CA MET A 294 5.91 -10.83 4.49
C MET A 294 6.10 -11.19 3.01
N ILE A 295 5.07 -11.02 2.16
CA ILE A 295 5.18 -11.27 0.70
C ILE A 295 6.32 -10.45 0.09
N ILE A 296 6.43 -9.16 0.42
CA ILE A 296 7.52 -8.31 -0.10
C ILE A 296 8.89 -8.79 0.37
N VAL A 297 8.99 -9.21 1.63
CA VAL A 297 10.24 -9.62 2.26
C VAL A 297 10.71 -10.95 1.64
N VAL A 298 9.86 -11.97 1.68
CA VAL A 298 10.16 -13.30 1.20
C VAL A 298 10.36 -13.28 -0.31
N GLY A 299 9.46 -12.66 -1.08
CA GLY A 299 9.60 -12.59 -2.53
C GLY A 299 10.87 -11.88 -2.98
N THR A 300 11.23 -10.75 -2.35
CA THR A 300 12.51 -10.06 -2.62
C THR A 300 13.70 -10.96 -2.32
N LEU A 301 13.72 -11.58 -1.13
CA LEU A 301 14.83 -12.44 -0.71
C LEU A 301 14.94 -13.70 -1.56
N THR A 302 13.82 -14.29 -1.98
CA THR A 302 13.81 -15.46 -2.88
C THR A 302 14.50 -15.13 -4.20
N ILE A 303 14.13 -14.03 -4.86
CA ILE A 303 14.75 -13.63 -6.14
C ILE A 303 16.24 -13.31 -5.92
N PHE A 304 16.53 -12.50 -4.92
CA PHE A 304 17.89 -12.03 -4.64
C PHE A 304 18.84 -13.20 -4.30
N LEU A 305 18.48 -14.04 -3.33
CA LEU A 305 19.32 -15.13 -2.86
C LEU A 305 19.44 -16.25 -3.90
N THR A 306 18.34 -16.60 -4.58
CA THR A 306 18.38 -17.59 -5.66
C THR A 306 19.30 -17.12 -6.79
N GLY A 307 19.23 -15.85 -7.17
CA GLY A 307 20.12 -15.27 -8.17
C GLY A 307 21.59 -15.37 -7.77
N ILE A 308 21.92 -15.03 -6.52
CA ILE A 308 23.28 -15.17 -5.98
C ILE A 308 23.74 -16.62 -5.97
N ILE A 309 22.90 -17.55 -5.53
CA ILE A 309 23.21 -18.98 -5.46
C ILE A 309 23.48 -19.54 -6.86
N LEU A 310 22.59 -19.30 -7.82
CA LEU A 310 22.74 -19.75 -9.21
C LEU A 310 24.03 -19.19 -9.84
N THR A 311 24.33 -17.92 -9.58
CA THR A 311 25.57 -17.27 -10.04
C THR A 311 26.81 -17.95 -9.46
N ARG A 312 26.79 -18.28 -8.17
CA ARG A 312 27.91 -18.95 -7.48
C ARG A 312 28.10 -20.39 -7.96
N ILE A 313 27.03 -21.15 -8.15
CA ILE A 313 27.10 -22.54 -8.62
C ILE A 313 27.74 -22.59 -10.01
N LYS A 314 27.24 -21.79 -10.95
CA LYS A 314 27.73 -21.79 -12.33
C LYS A 314 29.20 -21.38 -12.42
N ARG A 315 29.66 -20.48 -11.55
CA ARG A 315 31.07 -20.10 -11.46
C ARG A 315 31.96 -21.21 -10.91
N LYS A 316 31.47 -22.08 -10.02
CA LYS A 316 32.24 -23.25 -9.58
C LYS A 316 32.34 -24.33 -10.66
N SER A 317 31.39 -24.34 -11.61
CA SER A 317 31.34 -25.28 -12.72
C SER A 317 32.06 -24.79 -13.99
N ALA A 318 32.60 -23.57 -13.99
CA ALA A 318 33.33 -22.95 -15.10
C ALA A 318 34.79 -22.74 -14.72
#